data_AF-A0A395HB06-F1
#
_entry.id   AF-A0A395HB06-F1
#
_cell.length_a   1.000
_cell.length_b   1.000
_cell.length_c   1.000
_cell.angle_alpha   90.00
_cell.angle_beta   90.00
_cell.angle_gamma   90.00
#
_symmetry.space_group_name_H-M   'P 1'
#
loop_
_entity.id
_entity.type
_entity.pdbx_description
1 polymer ?
#
loop_
_entity_poly.entity_id
_entity_poly.type
_entity_poly.pdbx_seq_one_letter_code
_entity_poly.pdbx_strand_id
1 'polypeptide(L)'
;MATPPSLYDTTDSDLLRLPGGFFWVALARASRGDSLPSTRVHPRRQRRPPPRDAYVNSTSAILGSSSPTQPSSSDFEPQWDDIDEDEYDARRTQPEDVTVHLLLSFLQFALNLCLVQDATGSREARPRIERRASIARIAGQTDIRAEDDGGICWMTRGDLGWTTRHPYFALLEAKKAFKSMYIEERTGRSMPRVSNETLAQYLGEALVAWRANRDFLNQDVFLIVGTNAFVRFINFKFNTGYEEYLDAESEAAQTAVVQRGDGNVFAYMHSTKWFCLQSSEGREAALCHVLALIRWQVHQGGTVLQFTEQASRAEDSSNDSMDDDSD
;
A
#
# COMPACT_ATOMS: atom_id res chain seq x y z
N MET A 1 12.05 -13.82 15.05
CA MET A 1 11.49 -15.06 14.44
C MET A 1 12.58 -15.77 13.63
N ALA A 2 13.08 -16.93 14.10
CA ALA A 2 14.17 -17.66 13.44
C ALA A 2 13.67 -18.43 12.20
N THR A 3 14.45 -18.45 11.11
CA THR A 3 14.11 -19.20 9.89
C THR A 3 14.24 -20.70 10.16
N PRO A 4 13.25 -21.54 9.78
CA PRO A 4 13.39 -22.99 9.84
C PRO A 4 14.62 -23.44 9.04
N PRO A 5 15.49 -24.33 9.59
CA PRO A 5 16.77 -24.71 8.95
C PRO A 5 16.62 -25.27 7.54
N SER A 6 15.49 -25.91 7.24
CA SER A 6 15.18 -26.57 5.97
C SER A 6 13.96 -25.96 5.29
N LEU A 7 13.72 -24.65 5.43
CA LEU A 7 12.55 -23.95 4.88
C LEU A 7 12.23 -24.35 3.42
N TYR A 8 13.26 -24.49 2.59
CA TYR A 8 13.11 -24.76 1.17
C TYR A 8 12.87 -26.24 0.84
N ASP A 9 13.28 -27.17 1.71
CA ASP A 9 13.20 -28.62 1.45
C ASP A 9 12.10 -29.32 2.25
N THR A 10 11.56 -28.65 3.28
CA THR A 10 10.56 -29.22 4.19
C THR A 10 9.17 -29.22 3.56
N THR A 11 8.39 -30.29 3.77
CA THR A 11 7.02 -30.33 3.25
C THR A 11 6.15 -29.21 3.83
N ASP A 12 5.15 -28.75 3.07
CA ASP A 12 4.21 -27.74 3.56
C ASP A 12 3.48 -28.22 4.83
N SER A 13 3.19 -29.52 4.92
CA SER A 13 2.56 -30.13 6.10
C SER A 13 3.43 -29.99 7.36
N ASP A 14 4.74 -30.18 7.23
CA ASP A 14 5.65 -30.05 8.37
C ASP A 14 5.87 -28.58 8.73
N LEU A 15 5.96 -27.68 7.74
CA LEU A 15 6.03 -26.24 7.98
C LEU A 15 4.76 -25.71 8.68
N LEU A 16 3.57 -26.22 8.34
CA LEU A 16 2.31 -25.84 9.00
C LEU A 16 2.28 -26.17 10.50
N ARG A 17 3.04 -27.17 10.94
CA ARG A 17 3.12 -27.56 12.36
C ARG A 17 3.98 -26.62 13.20
N LEU A 18 4.74 -25.74 12.57
CA LEU A 18 5.54 -24.74 13.27
C LEU A 18 4.67 -23.58 13.77
N PRO A 19 5.09 -22.85 14.83
CA PRO A 19 4.45 -21.60 15.21
C PRO A 19 4.43 -20.60 14.04
N GLY A 20 3.24 -20.14 13.67
CA GLY A 20 3.05 -19.32 12.47
C GLY A 20 3.20 -20.09 11.16
N GLY A 21 2.94 -21.40 11.15
CA GLY A 21 3.18 -22.31 10.03
C GLY A 21 2.64 -21.84 8.68
N PHE A 22 1.50 -21.15 8.65
CA PHE A 22 0.94 -20.55 7.44
C PHE A 22 1.89 -19.54 6.77
N PHE A 23 2.59 -18.72 7.57
CA PHE A 23 3.60 -17.80 7.06
C PHE A 23 4.80 -18.57 6.50
N TRP A 24 5.26 -19.61 7.19
CA TRP A 24 6.39 -20.41 6.71
C TRP A 24 6.11 -21.13 5.40
N VAL A 25 4.90 -21.67 5.24
CA VAL A 25 4.45 -22.24 3.97
C VAL A 25 4.41 -21.18 2.87
N ALA A 26 3.80 -20.03 3.14
CA ALA A 26 3.71 -18.96 2.15
C ALA A 26 5.11 -18.44 1.74
N LEU A 27 6.03 -18.30 2.70
CA LEU A 27 7.41 -17.89 2.44
C LEU A 27 8.17 -18.94 1.65
N ALA A 28 8.02 -20.23 1.99
CA ALA A 28 8.65 -21.31 1.25
C ALA A 28 8.16 -21.34 -0.20
N ARG A 29 6.85 -21.22 -0.45
CA ARG A 29 6.27 -21.16 -1.80
C ARG A 29 6.71 -19.94 -2.59
N ALA A 30 6.76 -18.77 -1.97
CA ALA A 30 7.31 -17.56 -2.58
C ALA A 30 8.83 -17.62 -2.77
N SER A 31 9.53 -18.57 -2.16
CA SER A 31 10.99 -18.71 -2.29
C SER A 31 11.41 -19.83 -3.25
N ARG A 32 10.62 -20.90 -3.30
CA ARG A 32 10.76 -22.00 -4.25
C ARG A 32 10.33 -21.46 -5.61
N GLY A 33 11.25 -21.40 -6.57
CA GLY A 33 10.85 -21.19 -7.95
C GLY A 33 10.12 -22.44 -8.43
N ASP A 34 8.89 -22.32 -8.89
CA ASP A 34 8.24 -23.45 -9.57
C ASP A 34 9.01 -23.74 -10.86
N SER A 35 9.52 -24.96 -11.01
CA SER A 35 9.92 -25.48 -12.31
C SER A 35 8.66 -25.63 -13.17
N LEU A 36 8.43 -24.66 -14.06
CA LEU A 36 7.21 -24.62 -14.88
C LEU A 36 7.07 -25.88 -15.75
N PRO A 37 5.88 -26.52 -15.79
CA PRO A 37 5.37 -27.07 -17.03
C PRO A 37 4.92 -25.88 -17.91
N SER A 38 5.67 -25.64 -18.99
CA SER A 38 5.41 -24.73 -20.12
C SER A 38 4.72 -23.39 -19.84
N THR A 39 5.42 -22.30 -20.18
CA THR A 39 4.98 -20.90 -20.26
C THR A 39 3.50 -20.75 -20.64
N ARG A 40 2.61 -20.56 -19.66
CA ARG A 40 1.23 -20.12 -19.94
C ARG A 40 1.29 -18.66 -20.38
N VAL A 41 1.22 -18.43 -21.69
CA VAL A 41 1.02 -17.11 -22.29
C VAL A 41 -0.33 -16.58 -21.80
N HIS A 42 -0.31 -15.71 -20.78
CA HIS A 42 -1.50 -14.98 -20.39
C HIS A 42 -1.80 -13.96 -21.50
N PRO A 43 -3.07 -13.77 -21.91
CA PRO A 43 -3.41 -12.73 -22.86
C PRO A 43 -2.97 -11.39 -22.27
N ARG A 44 -1.97 -10.77 -22.90
CA ARG A 44 -1.59 -9.39 -22.61
C ARG A 44 -2.82 -8.53 -22.88
N ARG A 45 -3.43 -7.99 -21.83
CA ARG A 45 -4.42 -6.92 -22.01
C ARG A 45 -3.73 -5.80 -22.78
N GLN A 46 -4.22 -5.51 -23.98
CA GLN A 46 -3.76 -4.38 -24.76
C GLN A 46 -4.07 -3.13 -23.95
N ARG A 47 -3.06 -2.55 -23.29
CA ARG A 47 -3.19 -1.35 -22.49
C ARG A 47 -3.55 -0.22 -23.45
N ARG A 48 -4.79 0.25 -23.41
CA ARG A 48 -5.17 1.48 -24.07
C ARG A 48 -4.74 2.62 -23.13
N PRO A 49 -3.78 3.46 -23.51
CA PRO A 49 -3.56 4.69 -22.78
C PRO A 49 -4.88 5.47 -22.78
N PRO A 50 -5.28 6.10 -21.66
CA PRO A 50 -6.46 6.95 -21.64
C PRO A 50 -6.29 8.03 -22.72
N PRO A 51 -7.38 8.42 -23.42
CA PRO A 51 -7.35 9.54 -24.36
C PRO A 51 -6.78 10.77 -23.67
N ARG A 52 -5.72 11.34 -24.22
CA ARG A 52 -4.99 12.49 -23.63
C ARG A 52 -5.52 13.83 -24.14
N ASP A 53 -6.73 13.86 -24.69
CA ASP A 53 -7.21 15.00 -25.48
C ASP A 53 -7.40 16.28 -24.66
N ALA A 54 -7.38 16.18 -23.32
CA ALA A 54 -7.41 17.30 -22.38
C ALA A 54 -6.33 17.26 -21.27
N TYR A 55 -5.37 16.31 -21.34
CA TYR A 55 -4.35 16.17 -20.30
C TYR A 55 -3.19 17.16 -20.54
N VAL A 56 -3.13 18.22 -19.72
CA VAL A 56 -1.99 19.14 -19.67
C VAL A 56 -0.89 18.51 -18.81
N ASN A 57 0.31 18.41 -19.38
CA ASN A 57 1.45 17.85 -18.68
C ASN A 57 1.81 18.75 -17.49
N SER A 58 1.77 18.24 -16.26
CA SER A 58 2.06 18.99 -15.04
C SER A 58 3.49 19.57 -15.01
N THR A 59 4.42 19.08 -15.84
CA THR A 59 5.74 19.71 -16.02
C THR A 59 5.68 21.06 -16.75
N SER A 60 4.61 21.38 -17.49
CA SER A 60 4.44 22.72 -18.09
C SER A 60 3.81 23.73 -17.12
N ALA A 61 2.96 23.26 -16.21
CA ALA A 61 2.33 24.11 -15.19
C ALA A 61 3.25 24.41 -14.00
N ILE A 62 4.20 23.52 -13.69
CA ILE A 62 5.18 23.70 -12.61
C ILE A 62 6.51 24.17 -13.21
N LEU A 63 6.64 25.47 -13.43
CA LEU A 63 7.91 26.14 -13.74
C LEU A 63 8.88 25.96 -12.55
N GLY A 64 9.68 24.90 -12.60
CA GLY A 64 10.59 24.52 -11.51
C GLY A 64 10.64 23.02 -11.19
N SER A 65 9.94 22.15 -11.91
CA SER A 65 10.21 20.69 -11.84
C SER A 65 11.53 20.38 -12.56
N SER A 66 12.63 20.80 -11.96
CA SER A 66 13.98 20.45 -12.41
C SER A 66 14.10 18.93 -12.36
N SER A 67 14.38 18.30 -13.51
CA SER A 67 15.30 17.17 -13.45
C SER A 67 16.59 17.71 -12.84
N PRO A 68 17.17 17.10 -11.78
CA PRO A 68 18.42 17.60 -11.24
C PRO A 68 19.51 17.43 -12.32
N THR A 69 19.96 18.55 -12.90
CA THR A 69 21.17 18.62 -13.74
C THR A 69 22.44 18.79 -12.90
N GLN A 70 22.34 18.73 -11.57
CA GLN A 70 23.48 18.45 -10.71
C GLN A 70 23.64 16.94 -10.57
N PRO A 71 24.88 16.40 -10.62
CA PRO A 71 25.10 15.02 -10.21
C PRO A 71 24.62 14.91 -8.76
N SER A 72 23.50 14.22 -8.56
CA SER A 72 23.05 13.81 -7.24
C SER A 72 24.19 13.00 -6.64
N SER A 73 24.76 13.45 -5.52
CA SER A 73 25.68 12.65 -4.72
C SER A 73 24.93 11.53 -3.96
N SER A 74 23.95 10.90 -4.62
CA SER A 74 23.28 9.72 -4.12
C SER A 74 23.94 8.50 -4.73
N ASP A 75 24.50 7.63 -3.90
CA ASP A 75 25.12 6.34 -4.24
C ASP A 75 24.15 5.31 -4.88
N PHE A 76 23.11 5.75 -5.60
CA PHE A 76 21.97 4.91 -5.98
C PHE A 76 21.64 4.84 -7.46
N GLU A 77 22.47 5.38 -8.35
CA GLU A 77 22.36 5.03 -9.78
C GLU A 77 23.70 4.58 -10.35
N PRO A 78 23.94 3.27 -10.36
CA PRO A 78 25.00 2.68 -11.16
C PRO A 78 24.49 2.49 -12.61
N GLN A 79 25.28 2.96 -13.57
CA GLN A 79 25.03 2.83 -15.01
C GLN A 79 25.72 1.56 -15.51
N TRP A 80 24.98 0.47 -15.71
CA TRP A 80 25.58 -0.78 -16.19
C TRP A 80 24.65 -1.52 -17.16
N ASP A 81 25.05 -1.51 -18.42
CA ASP A 81 24.78 -2.59 -19.37
C ASP A 81 25.75 -3.74 -19.03
N ASP A 82 25.28 -4.98 -19.12
CA ASP A 82 26.02 -6.25 -18.92
C ASP A 82 26.11 -6.81 -17.49
N ILE A 83 25.06 -7.54 -17.06
CA ILE A 83 25.18 -8.60 -16.04
C ILE A 83 24.34 -9.82 -16.46
N ASP A 84 24.98 -10.99 -16.45
CA ASP A 84 24.47 -12.31 -16.85
C ASP A 84 23.20 -12.75 -16.08
N GLU A 85 22.24 -13.31 -16.83
CA GLU A 85 20.80 -13.42 -16.49
C GLU A 85 20.32 -14.81 -16.03
N ASP A 86 21.20 -15.78 -15.84
CA ASP A 86 20.87 -17.21 -15.94
C ASP A 86 20.60 -17.95 -14.60
N GLU A 87 20.84 -17.32 -13.44
CA GLU A 87 20.53 -17.94 -12.13
C GLU A 87 19.15 -17.52 -11.54
N TYR A 88 18.43 -16.58 -12.18
CA TYR A 88 17.23 -15.93 -11.60
C TYR A 88 15.90 -16.18 -12.34
N ASP A 89 15.88 -16.99 -13.39
CA ASP A 89 14.70 -17.17 -14.23
C ASP A 89 13.50 -17.83 -13.53
N ALA A 90 13.75 -18.71 -12.54
CA ALA A 90 12.67 -19.33 -11.76
C ALA A 90 12.00 -18.34 -10.77
N ARG A 91 12.74 -17.31 -10.32
CA ARG A 91 12.19 -16.25 -9.44
C ARG A 91 11.47 -15.16 -10.21
N ARG A 92 11.87 -14.93 -11.47
CA ARG A 92 11.26 -13.94 -12.38
C ARG A 92 9.81 -14.27 -12.68
N THR A 93 9.44 -15.55 -12.74
CA THR A 93 8.12 -16.03 -13.21
C THR A 93 7.04 -16.12 -12.13
N GLN A 94 7.34 -15.81 -10.86
CA GLN A 94 6.36 -15.96 -9.78
C GLN A 94 5.12 -15.05 -9.98
N PRO A 95 3.90 -15.62 -9.89
CA PRO A 95 2.67 -14.85 -9.95
C PRO A 95 2.56 -13.84 -8.80
N GLU A 96 1.96 -12.67 -9.08
CA GLU A 96 1.64 -11.65 -8.07
C GLU A 96 0.84 -12.23 -6.91
N ASP A 97 -0.12 -13.13 -7.19
CA ASP A 97 -0.95 -13.76 -6.17
C ASP A 97 -0.14 -14.55 -5.12
N VAL A 98 1.02 -15.10 -5.48
CA VAL A 98 1.92 -15.77 -4.52
C VAL A 98 2.53 -14.74 -3.57
N THR A 99 2.94 -13.58 -4.09
CA THR A 99 3.45 -12.47 -3.29
C THR A 99 2.34 -11.86 -2.42
N VAL A 100 1.13 -11.67 -2.95
CA VAL A 100 -0.04 -11.22 -2.16
C VAL A 100 -0.29 -12.18 -1.01
N HIS A 101 -0.32 -13.49 -1.29
CA HIS A 101 -0.54 -14.50 -0.26
C HIS A 101 0.56 -14.50 0.81
N LEU A 102 1.83 -14.33 0.43
CA LEU A 102 2.93 -14.17 1.37
C LEU A 102 2.73 -12.94 2.26
N LEU A 103 2.42 -11.78 1.66
CA LEU A 103 2.24 -10.55 2.44
C LEU A 103 1.04 -10.65 3.39
N LEU A 104 -0.10 -11.17 2.94
CA LEU A 104 -1.27 -11.38 3.81
C LEU A 104 -0.94 -12.34 4.95
N SER A 105 -0.21 -13.42 4.68
CA SER A 105 0.26 -14.35 5.71
C SER A 105 1.23 -13.68 6.69
N PHE A 106 2.13 -12.84 6.21
CA PHE A 106 3.02 -12.06 7.07
C PHE A 106 2.26 -11.09 7.96
N LEU A 107 1.28 -10.37 7.39
CA LEU A 107 0.42 -9.45 8.15
C LEU A 107 -0.43 -10.20 9.17
N GLN A 108 -0.96 -11.37 8.83
CA GLN A 108 -1.72 -12.20 9.76
C GLN A 108 -0.85 -12.68 10.92
N PHE A 109 0.39 -13.06 10.64
CA PHE A 109 1.35 -13.38 11.69
C PHE A 109 1.60 -12.17 12.59
N ALA A 110 1.89 -11.01 12.00
CA ALA A 110 2.17 -9.78 12.73
C ALA A 110 0.99 -9.32 13.61
N LEU A 111 -0.20 -9.23 13.04
CA LEU A 111 -1.37 -8.66 13.69
C LEU A 111 -2.07 -9.64 14.63
N ASN A 112 -2.13 -10.93 14.29
CA ASN A 112 -2.92 -11.89 15.05
C ASN A 112 -2.07 -12.65 16.08
N LEU A 113 -0.75 -12.81 15.86
CA LEU A 113 0.10 -13.58 16.76
C LEU A 113 1.11 -12.73 17.54
N CYS A 114 1.55 -11.59 17.01
CA CYS A 114 2.55 -10.75 17.69
C CYS A 114 1.95 -9.54 18.41
N LEU A 115 0.85 -8.98 17.91
CA LEU A 115 0.22 -7.81 18.50
C LEU A 115 -0.81 -8.23 19.55
N VAL A 116 -0.62 -7.78 20.79
CA VAL A 116 -1.68 -7.80 21.80
C VAL A 116 -2.66 -6.68 21.47
N GLN A 117 -3.85 -7.05 21.04
CA GLN A 117 -4.90 -6.12 20.63
C GLN A 117 -5.84 -5.79 21.81
N ASP A 118 -6.99 -5.19 21.51
CA ASP A 118 -8.00 -4.76 22.48
C ASP A 118 -8.30 -5.84 23.54
N ALA A 119 -8.06 -5.50 24.81
CA ALA A 119 -8.28 -6.39 25.95
C ALA A 119 -9.76 -6.78 26.13
N THR A 120 -10.69 -5.96 25.63
CA THR A 120 -12.12 -6.27 25.68
C THR A 120 -12.57 -7.20 24.54
N GLY A 121 -11.71 -7.44 23.54
CA GLY A 121 -12.01 -8.28 22.40
C GLY A 121 -13.08 -7.72 21.45
N SER A 122 -13.33 -6.40 21.52
CA SER A 122 -14.35 -5.71 20.73
C SER A 122 -13.82 -5.08 19.45
N ARG A 123 -12.51 -4.87 19.35
CA ARG A 123 -11.85 -4.22 18.20
C ARG A 123 -10.60 -4.96 17.79
N GLU A 124 -10.33 -5.01 16.49
CA GLU A 124 -9.16 -5.73 15.98
C GLU A 124 -8.67 -5.14 14.65
N ALA A 125 -7.38 -4.83 14.55
CA ALA A 125 -6.69 -4.65 13.28
C ALA A 125 -6.47 -6.01 12.61
N ARG A 126 -6.89 -6.15 11.36
CA ARG A 126 -6.79 -7.40 10.59
C ARG A 126 -6.15 -7.16 9.23
N PRO A 127 -5.49 -8.19 8.66
CA PRO A 127 -5.26 -8.24 7.23
C PRO A 127 -6.62 -8.24 6.50
N ARG A 128 -6.76 -7.36 5.52
CA ARG A 128 -7.90 -7.32 4.59
C ARG A 128 -7.51 -8.12 3.36
N ILE A 129 -8.26 -9.19 3.09
CA ILE A 129 -8.06 -10.07 1.94
C ILE A 129 -8.83 -9.55 0.73
N GLU A 130 -9.96 -8.88 0.96
CA GLU A 130 -10.82 -8.37 -0.07
C GLU A 130 -10.13 -7.23 -0.83
N ARG A 131 -10.01 -7.36 -2.16
CA ARG A 131 -9.60 -6.26 -3.04
C ARG A 131 -10.66 -5.17 -3.03
N ARG A 132 -10.24 -3.90 -3.06
CA ARG A 132 -11.15 -2.75 -3.14
C ARG A 132 -10.81 -1.87 -4.33
N ALA A 133 -11.78 -1.73 -5.23
CA ALA A 133 -11.73 -0.74 -6.29
C ALA A 133 -12.19 0.62 -5.75
N SER A 134 -11.41 1.65 -6.03
CA SER A 134 -11.73 3.05 -5.75
C SER A 134 -11.81 3.82 -7.07
N ILE A 135 -12.68 4.82 -7.13
CA ILE A 135 -12.84 5.71 -8.28
C ILE A 135 -12.72 7.14 -7.77
N ALA A 136 -11.84 7.91 -8.42
CA ALA A 136 -11.64 9.31 -8.13
C ALA A 136 -11.84 10.13 -9.40
N ARG A 137 -12.74 11.12 -9.34
CA ARG A 137 -12.88 12.14 -10.38
C ARG A 137 -11.69 13.09 -10.28
N ILE A 138 -11.06 13.52 -11.36
CA ILE A 138 -10.03 14.57 -11.40
C ILE A 138 -10.52 15.73 -12.27
N ALA A 139 -10.29 16.97 -11.82
CA ALA A 139 -10.65 18.21 -12.50
C ALA A 139 -12.13 18.24 -12.97
N GLY A 140 -13.05 17.67 -12.20
CA GLY A 140 -14.47 17.55 -12.55
C GLY A 140 -14.79 16.64 -13.76
N GLN A 141 -13.77 16.21 -14.51
CA GLN A 141 -13.94 15.69 -15.87
C GLN A 141 -13.59 14.21 -16.02
N THR A 142 -12.52 13.73 -15.38
CA THR A 142 -11.97 12.39 -15.67
C THR A 142 -12.08 11.47 -14.47
N ASP A 143 -12.75 10.32 -14.62
CA ASP A 143 -12.72 9.27 -13.61
C ASP A 143 -11.50 8.37 -13.78
N ILE A 144 -10.69 8.29 -12.72
CA ILE A 144 -9.56 7.36 -12.61
C ILE A 144 -9.96 6.26 -11.64
N ARG A 145 -9.72 5.01 -12.04
CA ARG A 145 -9.98 3.83 -11.22
C ARG A 145 -8.68 3.15 -10.85
N ALA A 146 -8.57 2.75 -9.58
CA ALA A 146 -7.51 1.91 -9.05
C ALA A 146 -8.12 0.79 -8.19
N GLU A 147 -7.43 -0.33 -8.07
CA GLU A 147 -7.85 -1.47 -7.26
C GLU A 147 -6.63 -2.00 -6.51
N ASP A 148 -6.75 -2.17 -5.20
CA ASP A 148 -5.69 -2.73 -4.36
C ASP A 148 -5.73 -4.27 -4.30
N ASP A 149 -4.64 -4.87 -3.84
CA ASP A 149 -4.52 -6.32 -3.59
C ASP A 149 -4.94 -6.73 -2.17
N GLY A 150 -5.61 -5.84 -1.43
CA GLY A 150 -5.97 -6.01 -0.02
C GLY A 150 -5.34 -4.93 0.86
N GLY A 151 -5.04 -5.26 2.12
CA GLY A 151 -4.44 -4.28 3.03
C GLY A 151 -4.53 -4.63 4.49
N ILE A 152 -4.59 -3.60 5.33
CA ILE A 152 -4.92 -3.67 6.75
C ILE A 152 -6.21 -2.89 6.97
N CYS A 153 -7.12 -3.45 7.76
CA CYS A 153 -8.36 -2.80 8.16
C CYS A 153 -8.56 -2.85 9.68
N TRP A 154 -9.45 -2.01 10.18
CA TRP A 154 -9.94 -2.02 11.54
C TRP A 154 -11.34 -2.60 11.59
N MET A 155 -11.50 -3.66 12.38
CA MET A 155 -12.75 -4.35 12.61
C MET A 155 -13.31 -3.99 13.98
N THR A 156 -14.63 -3.99 14.09
CA THR A 156 -15.34 -3.86 15.37
C THR A 156 -16.37 -4.98 15.46
N ARG A 157 -16.50 -5.55 16.65
CA ARG A 157 -17.48 -6.58 16.97
C ARG A 157 -18.77 -5.89 17.38
N GLY A 158 -19.83 -6.13 16.63
CA GLY A 158 -21.21 -5.83 17.01
C GLY A 158 -21.98 -7.10 17.34
N ASP A 159 -23.29 -6.95 17.52
CA ASP A 159 -24.18 -8.06 17.90
C ASP A 159 -24.26 -9.17 16.85
N LEU A 160 -24.18 -8.80 15.56
CA LEU A 160 -24.28 -9.71 14.42
C LEU A 160 -22.93 -10.24 13.92
N GLY A 161 -21.82 -9.90 14.59
CA GLY A 161 -20.48 -10.34 14.22
C GLY A 161 -19.50 -9.19 13.98
N TRP A 162 -18.54 -9.41 13.10
CA TRP A 162 -17.47 -8.45 12.83
C TRP A 162 -17.80 -7.58 11.62
N THR A 163 -17.67 -6.26 11.79
CA THR A 163 -17.87 -5.28 10.72
C THR A 163 -16.63 -4.43 10.54
N THR A 164 -16.30 -4.08 9.29
CA THR A 164 -15.19 -3.18 8.99
C THR A 164 -15.56 -1.75 9.32
N ARG A 165 -14.91 -1.15 10.32
CA ARG A 165 -15.08 0.26 10.68
C ARG A 165 -14.19 1.17 9.84
N HIS A 166 -12.95 0.75 9.59
CA HIS A 166 -12.00 1.51 8.78
C HIS A 166 -11.27 0.57 7.80
N PRO A 167 -11.56 0.65 6.50
CA PRO A 167 -11.04 -0.32 5.52
C PRO A 167 -9.61 -0.06 5.02
N TYR A 168 -8.99 1.06 5.40
CA TYR A 168 -7.79 1.61 4.76
C TYR A 168 -6.72 2.04 5.78
N PHE A 169 -6.31 1.16 6.69
CA PHE A 169 -5.16 1.45 7.56
C PHE A 169 -3.84 1.43 6.77
N ALA A 170 -3.74 0.48 5.85
CA ALA A 170 -2.71 0.41 4.83
C ALA A 170 -3.29 -0.33 3.62
N LEU A 171 -2.88 0.07 2.43
CA LEU A 171 -3.13 -0.62 1.18
C LEU A 171 -2.04 -1.68 0.96
N LEU A 172 -2.37 -2.77 0.30
CA LEU A 172 -1.40 -3.78 -0.13
C LEU A 172 -1.32 -3.78 -1.65
N GLU A 173 -0.11 -3.78 -2.17
CA GLU A 173 0.14 -3.88 -3.61
C GLU A 173 1.28 -4.86 -3.87
N ALA A 174 1.03 -5.90 -4.66
CA ALA A 174 2.06 -6.83 -5.07
C ALA A 174 2.48 -6.58 -6.52
N LYS A 175 3.78 -6.78 -6.80
CA LYS A 175 4.31 -6.75 -8.16
C LYS A 175 5.04 -8.03 -8.49
N LYS A 176 4.96 -8.42 -9.76
CA LYS A 176 5.79 -9.50 -10.31
C LYS A 176 7.27 -9.17 -10.11
N ALA A 177 8.06 -10.19 -9.83
CA ALA A 177 9.49 -10.10 -9.68
C ALA A 177 10.27 -9.86 -11.00
N PHE A 178 9.58 -9.76 -12.14
CA PHE A 178 10.20 -9.81 -13.46
C PHE A 178 11.10 -8.58 -13.75
N LYS A 179 12.30 -8.82 -14.30
CA LYS A 179 13.29 -7.84 -14.81
C LYS A 179 13.92 -6.84 -13.84
N SER A 180 13.55 -6.83 -12.56
CA SER A 180 13.95 -5.76 -11.65
C SER A 180 14.53 -6.27 -10.34
N MET A 181 15.35 -7.32 -10.37
CA MET A 181 16.21 -7.66 -9.23
C MET A 181 17.64 -7.28 -9.61
N TYR A 182 18.30 -6.47 -8.78
CA TYR A 182 19.72 -6.13 -8.96
C TYR A 182 20.52 -6.62 -7.76
N ILE A 183 21.81 -6.85 -7.94
CA ILE A 183 22.72 -7.21 -6.84
C ILE A 183 23.37 -5.93 -6.34
N GLU A 184 23.19 -5.60 -5.07
CA GLU A 184 23.89 -4.49 -4.44
C GLU A 184 25.38 -4.85 -4.33
N GLU A 185 26.24 -4.22 -5.12
CA GLU A 185 27.68 -4.54 -5.23
C GLU A 185 28.39 -4.61 -3.88
N ARG A 186 28.04 -3.73 -2.95
CA ARG A 186 28.66 -3.64 -1.62
C ARG A 186 28.32 -4.83 -0.71
N THR A 187 27.14 -5.42 -0.88
CA THR A 187 26.64 -6.47 0.03
C THR A 187 26.44 -7.82 -0.65
N GLY A 188 26.51 -7.88 -1.99
CA GLY A 188 26.18 -9.04 -2.79
C GLY A 188 24.71 -9.46 -2.71
N ARG A 189 23.83 -8.63 -2.10
CA ARG A 189 22.43 -9.00 -1.87
C ARG A 189 21.57 -8.61 -3.05
N SER A 190 20.70 -9.52 -3.47
CA SER A 190 19.67 -9.24 -4.46
C SER A 190 18.59 -8.34 -3.87
N MET A 191 18.21 -7.27 -4.56
CA MET A 191 17.20 -6.30 -4.15
C MET A 191 16.25 -5.95 -5.31
N PRO A 192 14.96 -5.70 -5.02
CA PRO A 192 14.05 -5.22 -6.05
C PRO A 192 14.36 -3.77 -6.46
N ARG A 193 14.45 -3.53 -7.76
CA ARG A 193 14.45 -2.22 -8.41
C ARG A 193 13.01 -1.79 -8.67
N VAL A 194 12.70 -0.54 -8.35
CA VAL A 194 11.40 0.06 -8.67
C VAL A 194 11.60 1.01 -9.85
N SER A 195 10.90 0.74 -10.96
CA SER A 195 10.93 1.63 -12.12
C SER A 195 10.04 2.85 -11.90
N ASN A 196 10.25 3.92 -12.68
CA ASN A 196 9.40 5.12 -12.63
C ASN A 196 7.94 4.80 -12.94
N GLU A 197 7.67 3.84 -13.81
CA GLU A 197 6.30 3.38 -14.14
C GLU A 197 5.65 2.70 -12.93
N THR A 198 6.40 1.87 -12.22
CA THR A 198 5.92 1.20 -11.01
C THR A 198 5.64 2.21 -9.90
N LEU A 199 6.53 3.20 -9.75
CA LEU A 199 6.35 4.27 -8.78
C LEU A 199 5.13 5.15 -9.12
N ALA A 200 4.94 5.48 -10.39
CA ALA A 200 3.78 6.21 -10.86
C ALA A 200 2.48 5.44 -10.61
N GLN A 201 2.51 4.10 -10.73
CA GLN A 201 1.38 3.25 -10.38
C GLN A 201 1.06 3.32 -8.87
N TYR A 202 2.06 3.19 -7.99
CA TYR A 202 1.85 3.32 -6.54
C TYR A 202 1.27 4.67 -6.15
N LEU A 203 1.78 5.76 -6.75
CA LEU A 203 1.24 7.09 -6.53
C LEU A 203 -0.22 7.19 -7.01
N GLY A 204 -0.53 6.64 -8.19
CA GLY A 204 -1.88 6.65 -8.75
C GLY A 204 -2.89 5.88 -7.88
N GLU A 205 -2.51 4.70 -7.39
CA GLU A 205 -3.33 3.90 -6.46
C GLU A 205 -3.56 4.63 -5.14
N ALA A 206 -2.50 5.18 -4.54
CA ALA A 206 -2.60 5.95 -3.30
C ALA A 206 -3.46 7.20 -3.47
N LEU A 207 -3.32 7.92 -4.59
CA LEU A 207 -4.09 9.11 -4.92
C LEU A 207 -5.58 8.80 -5.06
N VAL A 208 -5.92 7.77 -5.82
CA VAL A 208 -7.32 7.39 -6.06
C VAL A 208 -7.96 6.89 -4.76
N ALA A 209 -7.24 6.09 -3.97
CA ALA A 209 -7.71 5.63 -2.67
C ALA A 209 -7.93 6.80 -1.70
N TRP A 210 -6.96 7.72 -1.61
CA TRP A 210 -7.06 8.93 -0.80
C TRP A 210 -8.30 9.72 -1.16
N ARG A 211 -8.45 10.09 -2.44
CA ARG A 211 -9.52 10.96 -2.91
C ARG A 211 -10.91 10.35 -2.77
N ALA A 212 -11.03 9.04 -2.95
CA ALA A 212 -12.30 8.34 -2.80
C ALA A 212 -12.71 8.11 -1.32
N ASN A 213 -11.76 8.15 -0.38
CA ASN A 213 -11.97 7.69 1.00
C ASN A 213 -11.38 8.65 2.04
N ARG A 214 -11.59 9.94 1.85
CA ARG A 214 -10.94 11.03 2.62
C ARG A 214 -11.30 11.03 4.09
N ASP A 215 -12.55 10.70 4.40
CA ASP A 215 -13.06 10.58 5.77
C ASP A 215 -12.30 9.53 6.60
N PHE A 216 -11.64 8.59 5.91
CA PHE A 216 -10.83 7.55 6.52
C PHE A 216 -9.33 7.87 6.47
N LEU A 217 -8.83 8.40 5.35
CA LEU A 217 -7.39 8.49 5.08
C LEU A 217 -6.75 9.83 5.47
N ASN A 218 -7.52 10.87 5.80
CA ASN A 218 -7.01 12.21 6.09
C ASN A 218 -6.01 12.68 5.01
N GLN A 219 -4.74 12.92 5.35
CA GLN A 219 -3.68 13.31 4.43
C GLN A 219 -2.70 12.18 4.12
N ASP A 220 -2.78 11.04 4.80
CA ASP A 220 -1.75 10.00 4.81
C ASP A 220 -2.29 8.69 4.23
N VAL A 221 -1.62 8.18 3.20
CA VAL A 221 -1.91 6.85 2.64
C VAL A 221 -0.69 5.97 2.77
N PHE A 222 -0.83 4.90 3.55
CA PHE A 222 0.21 3.88 3.67
C PHE A 222 0.01 2.77 2.65
N LEU A 223 1.08 2.38 1.97
CA LEU A 223 1.15 1.30 1.02
C LEU A 223 2.20 0.28 1.47
N ILE A 224 1.80 -0.99 1.55
CA ILE A 224 2.66 -2.14 1.80
C ILE A 224 2.90 -2.79 0.44
N VAL A 225 4.11 -2.63 -0.07
CA VAL A 225 4.48 -3.10 -1.39
C VAL A 225 5.27 -4.39 -1.29
N GLY A 226 4.86 -5.40 -2.04
CA GLY A 226 5.53 -6.69 -2.13
C GLY A 226 6.12 -6.98 -3.50
N THR A 227 7.28 -7.62 -3.52
CA THR A 227 7.83 -8.23 -4.74
C THR A 227 8.59 -9.48 -4.34
N ASN A 228 8.15 -10.66 -4.80
CA ASN A 228 8.69 -11.94 -4.36
C ASN A 228 8.64 -12.04 -2.82
N ALA A 229 9.76 -12.29 -2.14
CA ALA A 229 9.90 -12.33 -0.70
C ALA A 229 10.33 -11.00 -0.07
N PHE A 230 10.31 -9.90 -0.83
CA PHE A 230 10.68 -8.58 -0.34
C PHE A 230 9.44 -7.73 -0.08
N VAL A 231 9.50 -6.95 1.00
CA VAL A 231 8.47 -5.98 1.37
C VAL A 231 9.07 -4.61 1.62
N ARG A 232 8.35 -3.55 1.25
CA ARG A 232 8.66 -2.16 1.61
C ARG A 232 7.40 -1.44 2.04
N PHE A 233 7.57 -0.39 2.82
CA PHE A 233 6.48 0.46 3.28
C PHE A 233 6.65 1.85 2.70
N ILE A 234 5.58 2.38 2.14
CA ILE A 234 5.53 3.73 1.56
C ILE A 234 4.42 4.50 2.26
N ASN A 235 4.68 5.73 2.67
CA ASN A 235 3.67 6.70 3.04
C ASN A 235 3.63 7.77 1.94
N PHE A 236 2.44 7.99 1.39
CA PHE A 236 2.14 9.16 0.59
C PHE A 236 1.37 10.16 1.43
N LYS A 237 1.84 11.41 1.42
CA LYS A 237 1.15 12.52 2.05
C LYS A 237 0.63 13.50 1.00
N PHE A 238 -0.67 13.74 1.04
CA PHE A 238 -1.37 14.64 0.13
C PHE A 238 -1.91 15.85 0.91
N ASN A 239 -1.43 17.03 0.55
CA ASN A 239 -1.83 18.28 1.20
C ASN A 239 -3.06 18.91 0.53
N THR A 240 -3.67 19.88 1.21
CA THR A 240 -4.85 20.61 0.70
C THR A 240 -4.56 21.39 -0.59
N GLY A 241 -3.34 21.92 -0.77
CA GLY A 241 -2.96 22.56 -2.03
C GLY A 241 -2.88 21.57 -3.20
N TYR A 242 -2.53 20.30 -2.93
CA TYR A 242 -2.50 19.25 -3.95
C TYR A 242 -3.92 18.85 -4.37
N GLU A 243 -4.86 18.81 -3.42
CA GLU A 243 -6.28 18.66 -3.74
C GLU A 243 -6.77 19.76 -4.67
N GLU A 244 -6.56 21.01 -4.29
CA GLU A 244 -7.04 22.15 -5.07
C GLU A 244 -6.42 22.16 -6.47
N TYR A 245 -5.15 21.76 -6.59
CA TYR A 245 -4.50 21.54 -7.87
C TYR A 245 -5.20 20.45 -8.71
N LEU A 246 -5.63 19.34 -8.10
CA LEU A 246 -6.35 18.28 -8.80
C LEU A 246 -7.82 18.64 -9.12
N ASP A 247 -8.40 19.61 -8.42
CA ASP A 247 -9.76 20.09 -8.64
C ASP A 247 -9.83 21.20 -9.68
N ALA A 248 -8.72 21.90 -9.91
CA ALA A 248 -8.63 22.94 -10.92
C ALA A 248 -8.95 22.40 -12.32
N GLU A 249 -10.03 22.92 -12.91
CA GLU A 249 -10.56 22.50 -14.22
C GLU A 249 -9.84 23.16 -15.42
N SER A 250 -8.86 24.03 -15.18
CA SER A 250 -8.11 24.72 -16.21
C SER A 250 -6.64 24.91 -15.84
N GLU A 251 -5.78 25.03 -16.84
CA GLU A 251 -4.35 25.32 -16.66
C GLU A 251 -4.12 26.63 -15.90
N ALA A 252 -4.94 27.65 -16.16
CA ALA A 252 -4.86 28.93 -15.44
C ALA A 252 -5.16 28.77 -13.94
N ALA A 253 -6.18 27.97 -13.60
CA ALA A 253 -6.51 27.67 -12.20
C ALA A 253 -5.39 26.85 -11.53
N GLN A 254 -4.87 25.82 -12.20
CA GLN A 254 -3.73 25.03 -11.71
C GLN A 254 -2.50 25.91 -11.46
N THR A 255 -2.19 26.78 -12.40
CA THR A 255 -1.06 27.72 -12.31
C THR A 255 -1.24 28.69 -11.13
N ALA A 256 -2.46 29.18 -10.90
CA ALA A 256 -2.76 30.05 -9.76
C ALA A 256 -2.56 29.33 -8.42
N VAL A 257 -2.88 28.04 -8.32
CA VAL A 257 -2.59 27.24 -7.12
C VAL A 257 -1.09 27.10 -6.91
N VAL A 258 -0.34 26.75 -7.97
CA VAL A 258 1.13 26.58 -7.90
C VAL A 258 1.84 27.89 -7.54
N GLN A 259 1.40 29.02 -8.11
CA GLN A 259 2.02 30.33 -7.90
C GLN A 259 1.86 30.90 -6.49
N ARG A 260 0.99 30.34 -5.65
CA ARG A 260 0.92 30.71 -4.23
C ARG A 260 2.23 30.42 -3.48
N GLY A 261 3.03 29.49 -3.97
CA GLY A 261 4.40 29.27 -3.48
C GLY A 261 4.49 28.72 -2.05
N ASP A 262 3.40 28.18 -1.50
CA ASP A 262 3.36 27.63 -0.15
C ASP A 262 3.89 26.18 -0.06
N GLY A 263 4.26 25.58 -1.19
CA GLY A 263 4.73 24.19 -1.29
C GLY A 263 3.65 23.14 -1.08
N ASN A 264 2.39 23.54 -0.86
CA ASN A 264 1.31 22.59 -0.54
C ASN A 264 0.73 21.87 -1.76
N VAL A 265 1.28 22.10 -2.96
CA VAL A 265 0.84 21.55 -4.25
C VAL A 265 1.59 20.29 -4.67
N PHE A 266 2.33 19.67 -3.75
CA PHE A 266 3.07 18.44 -4.02
C PHE A 266 2.52 17.26 -3.20
N ALA A 267 2.58 16.07 -3.80
CA ALA A 267 2.49 14.83 -3.06
C ALA A 267 3.88 14.47 -2.51
N TYR A 268 3.96 14.18 -1.22
CA TYR A 268 5.20 13.76 -0.57
C TYR A 268 5.22 12.25 -0.44
N MET A 269 6.38 11.64 -0.68
CA MET A 269 6.56 10.20 -0.52
C MET A 269 7.69 9.91 0.45
N HIS A 270 7.40 9.14 1.49
CA HIS A 270 8.39 8.55 2.39
C HIS A 270 8.41 7.05 2.18
N SER A 271 9.58 6.46 1.93
CA SER A 271 9.72 5.03 1.74
C SER A 271 10.79 4.45 2.63
N THR A 272 10.54 3.24 3.13
CA THR A 272 11.58 2.41 3.71
C THR A 272 12.48 1.82 2.62
N LYS A 273 13.63 1.27 3.04
CA LYS A 273 14.35 0.27 2.25
C LYS A 273 13.51 -1.00 2.08
N TRP A 274 13.91 -1.87 1.16
CA TRP A 274 13.35 -3.22 1.05
C TRP A 274 13.81 -4.11 2.20
N PHE A 275 12.89 -4.92 2.71
CA PHE A 275 13.13 -5.93 3.73
C PHE A 275 12.92 -7.32 3.13
N CYS A 276 13.92 -8.19 3.26
CA CYS A 276 13.82 -9.57 2.80
C CYS A 276 13.16 -10.44 3.88
N LEU A 277 11.99 -11.00 3.60
CA LEU A 277 11.27 -11.87 4.54
C LEU A 277 11.93 -13.25 4.71
N GLN A 278 12.92 -13.60 3.88
CA GLN A 278 13.73 -14.82 4.07
C GLN A 278 14.74 -14.65 5.22
N SER A 279 15.20 -13.42 5.50
CA SER A 279 16.11 -13.14 6.61
C SER A 279 15.37 -12.82 7.90
N SER A 280 15.92 -13.25 9.04
CA SER A 280 15.35 -12.93 10.36
C SER A 280 15.31 -11.43 10.61
N GLU A 281 16.40 -10.72 10.27
CA GLU A 281 16.51 -9.27 10.39
C GLU A 281 15.47 -8.53 9.54
N GLY A 282 15.25 -8.97 8.29
CA GLY A 282 14.26 -8.36 7.42
C GLY A 282 12.83 -8.55 7.94
N ARG A 283 12.51 -9.74 8.46
CA ARG A 283 11.21 -9.99 9.11
C ARG A 283 11.01 -9.16 10.37
N GLU A 284 12.04 -9.01 11.19
CA GLU A 284 11.97 -8.19 12.41
C GLU A 284 11.75 -6.72 12.07
N ALA A 285 12.52 -6.17 11.14
CA ALA A 285 12.35 -4.79 10.68
C ALA A 285 10.96 -4.56 10.07
N ALA A 286 10.50 -5.45 9.19
CA ALA A 286 9.17 -5.36 8.59
C ALA A 286 8.07 -5.44 9.64
N LEU A 287 8.22 -6.31 10.65
CA LEU A 287 7.26 -6.44 11.76
C LEU A 287 7.20 -5.13 12.55
N CYS A 288 8.34 -4.53 12.87
CA CYS A 288 8.39 -3.24 13.55
C CYS A 288 7.64 -2.15 12.77
N HIS A 289 7.75 -2.11 11.44
CA HIS A 289 7.01 -1.15 10.61
C HIS A 289 5.49 -1.39 10.63
N VAL A 290 5.04 -2.65 10.56
CA VAL A 290 3.60 -2.98 10.70
C VAL A 290 3.08 -2.52 12.07
N LEU A 291 3.79 -2.85 13.15
CA LEU A 291 3.38 -2.48 14.51
C LEU A 291 3.41 -0.97 14.74
N ALA A 292 4.40 -0.27 14.19
CA ALA A 292 4.49 1.19 14.25
C ALA A 292 3.32 1.85 13.51
N LEU A 293 2.92 1.31 12.35
CA LEU A 293 1.75 1.78 11.60
C LEU A 293 0.47 1.65 12.42
N ILE A 294 0.23 0.50 13.07
CA ILE A 294 -0.93 0.33 13.95
C ILE A 294 -0.92 1.35 15.09
N ARG A 295 0.23 1.52 15.76
CA ARG A 295 0.36 2.48 16.88
C ARG A 295 0.11 3.91 16.43
N TRP A 296 0.65 4.31 15.28
CA TRP A 296 0.44 5.64 14.70
C TRP A 296 -1.06 5.89 14.46
N GLN A 297 -1.76 4.92 13.87
CA GLN A 297 -3.19 5.02 13.59
C GLN A 297 -4.03 5.07 14.87
N VAL A 298 -3.68 4.31 15.92
CA VAL A 298 -4.38 4.38 17.21
C VAL A 298 -4.19 5.76 17.86
N HIS A 299 -3.00 6.35 17.77
CA HIS A 299 -2.75 7.70 18.28
C HIS A 299 -3.53 8.77 17.50
N GLN A 300 -3.65 8.65 16.18
CA GLN A 300 -4.49 9.57 15.39
C GLN A 300 -6.00 9.32 15.62
N GLY A 301 -6.39 8.06 15.76
CA GLY A 301 -7.75 7.62 16.03
C GLY A 301 -8.26 8.07 17.40
N GLY A 302 -7.40 8.28 18.40
CA GLY A 302 -7.79 8.92 19.66
C GLY A 302 -8.40 10.32 19.48
N THR A 303 -8.05 11.01 18.40
CA THR A 303 -8.56 12.34 18.04
C THR A 303 -9.76 12.24 17.08
N VAL A 304 -9.78 11.28 16.15
CA VAL A 304 -10.85 11.12 15.13
C VAL A 304 -12.07 10.34 15.65
N LEU A 305 -11.88 9.39 16.58
CA LEU A 305 -12.96 8.58 17.14
C LEU A 305 -13.92 9.40 18.04
N GLN A 306 -13.49 10.57 18.53
CA GLN A 306 -14.37 11.49 19.28
C GLN A 306 -15.36 12.22 18.35
N PHE A 307 -14.99 12.53 17.11
CA PHE A 307 -15.85 13.26 16.18
C PHE A 307 -17.01 12.41 15.64
N THR A 308 -16.84 11.09 15.51
CA THR A 308 -17.92 10.20 15.06
C THR A 308 -18.87 9.76 16.18
N GLU A 309 -18.42 9.69 17.43
CA GLU A 309 -19.31 9.39 18.58
C GLU A 309 -20.19 10.59 18.99
N GLN A 310 -19.77 11.83 18.73
CA GLN A 310 -20.61 13.01 19.01
C GLN A 310 -21.71 13.25 17.96
N ALA A 311 -21.47 12.91 16.69
CA ALA A 311 -22.47 13.06 15.64
C ALA A 311 -23.70 12.15 15.85
N SER A 312 -23.49 10.93 16.34
CA SER A 312 -24.58 9.98 16.63
C SER A 312 -25.40 10.30 17.90
N ARG A 313 -24.92 11.20 18.76
CA ARG A 313 -25.64 11.63 19.97
C ARG A 313 -26.45 12.92 19.78
N ALA A 314 -26.22 13.66 18.71
CA ALA A 314 -26.91 14.93 18.45
C ALA A 314 -28.29 14.75 17.80
N GLU A 315 -28.56 13.60 17.15
CA GLU A 315 -29.83 13.36 16.43
C GLU A 315 -30.95 12.79 17.33
N ASP A 316 -30.65 12.41 18.57
CA ASP A 316 -31.61 11.75 19.49
C ASP A 316 -32.21 12.69 20.56
N SER A 317 -32.02 14.01 20.44
CA SER A 317 -32.44 14.97 21.49
C SER A 317 -33.43 16.06 21.07
N SER A 318 -34.09 15.95 19.91
CA SER A 318 -35.13 16.91 19.53
C SER A 318 -36.34 16.25 18.87
N ASN A 319 -37.21 15.64 19.68
CA ASN A 319 -38.65 15.67 19.47
C ASN A 319 -39.37 15.01 20.66
N ASP A 320 -39.74 15.82 21.65
CA ASP A 320 -40.88 15.51 22.52
C ASP A 320 -41.39 16.80 23.16
N SER A 321 -42.17 17.54 22.40
CA SER A 321 -43.16 18.48 22.93
C SER A 321 -44.23 18.72 21.86
N MET A 322 -45.28 17.91 21.87
CA MET A 322 -46.56 18.29 21.28
C MET A 322 -47.64 18.19 22.35
N ASP A 323 -48.12 19.38 22.68
CA ASP A 323 -49.39 19.79 23.26
C ASP A 323 -50.51 18.75 23.20
N ASP A 324 -51.12 18.51 24.36
CA ASP A 324 -52.37 17.76 24.52
C ASP A 324 -53.43 18.77 24.97
N ASP A 325 -54.30 19.15 24.03
CA ASP A 325 -55.53 19.90 24.28
C ASP A 325 -56.58 19.41 23.26
N SER A 326 -57.60 18.70 23.75
CA SER A 326 -59.04 18.75 23.35
C SER A 326 -59.72 17.37 23.44
N ASP A 327 -60.38 17.10 24.57
CA ASP A 327 -61.86 16.97 24.67
C ASP A 327 -62.30 16.84 26.14
#